data_AF-A0A533SM71-F1
#
_entry.id   AF-A0A533SM71-F1
#
_cell.length_a   1.000
_cell.length_b   1.000
_cell.length_c   1.000
_cell.angle_alpha   90.00
_cell.angle_beta   90.00
_cell.angle_gamma   90.00
#
_symmetry.space_group_name_H-M   'P 1'
#
loop_
_entity.id
_entity.type
_entity.pdbx_description
1 polymer ?
#
loop_
_entity_poly.entity_id
_entity_poly.type
_entity_poly.pdbx_seq_one_letter_code
_entity_poly.pdbx_strand_id
1 'polypeptide(L)'
;MTKGRVAYVMSRFPHLSETFILREMLEMERLGWEVFLFPLVLQKQSVVHPQAAAFLPRAQDVRLFSGRVLRANLAELFRRPGLYLSTAARVLWENRSSPKFLLRSCVVFPKSVFMAQAMQRAGIRHVHAHCATHPALA
;
A
#
# COMPACT_ATOMS: atom_id res chain seq x y z
N MET A 1 20.51 16.68 0.70
CA MET A 1 20.22 15.82 -0.47
C MET A 1 19.47 14.60 0.04
N THR A 2 18.34 14.23 -0.58
CA THR A 2 17.57 13.05 -0.16
C THR A 2 18.34 11.77 -0.52
N LYS A 3 18.43 10.81 0.41
CA LYS A 3 19.13 9.52 0.17
C LYS A 3 18.39 8.63 -0.84
N GLY A 4 17.07 8.77 -0.90
CA GLY A 4 16.20 8.00 -1.77
C GLY A 4 14.73 8.13 -1.37
N ARG A 5 13.88 7.31 -1.99
CA ARG A 5 12.43 7.25 -1.74
C ARG A 5 12.02 5.86 -1.31
N VAL A 6 11.24 5.76 -0.25
CA VAL A 6 10.77 4.49 0.31
C VAL A 6 9.26 4.51 0.51
N ALA A 7 8.58 3.45 0.07
CA ALA A 7 7.17 3.24 0.31
C ALA A 7 6.94 2.36 1.54
N TYR A 8 6.09 2.80 2.45
CA TYR A 8 5.62 2.04 3.59
C TYR A 8 4.21 1.52 3.31
N VAL A 9 4.08 0.20 3.14
CA VAL A 9 2.81 -0.49 2.92
C VAL A 9 2.39 -1.16 4.22
N MET A 10 1.16 -0.91 4.67
CA MET A 10 0.66 -1.46 5.94
C MET A 10 -0.84 -1.72 5.88
N SER A 11 -1.32 -2.59 6.76
CA SER A 11 -2.74 -2.96 6.77
C SER A 11 -3.61 -1.76 7.11
N ARG A 12 -3.22 -1.00 8.13
CA ARG A 12 -4.04 0.07 8.73
C ARG A 12 -3.16 1.24 9.16
N PHE A 13 -3.67 2.45 9.01
CA PHE A 13 -3.04 3.65 9.56
C PHE A 13 -4.10 4.72 9.89
N PRO A 14 -4.00 5.45 11.01
CA PRO A 14 -3.11 5.22 12.13
C PRO A 14 -3.57 3.98 12.92
N HIS A 15 -2.65 3.34 13.62
CA HIS A 15 -2.97 2.20 14.47
C HIS A 15 -2.11 2.22 15.74
N LEU A 16 -2.73 2.54 16.89
CA LEU A 16 -2.01 2.73 18.15
C LEU A 16 -1.14 1.54 18.58
N SER A 17 -1.51 0.30 18.26
CA SER A 17 -0.68 -0.86 18.60
C SER A 17 0.53 -1.06 17.66
N GLU A 18 0.61 -0.32 16.56
CA GLU A 18 1.69 -0.39 15.56
C GLU A 18 2.56 0.88 15.56
N THR A 19 2.77 1.49 16.73
CA THR A 19 3.63 2.69 16.86
C THR A 19 5.09 2.46 16.43
N PHE A 20 5.56 1.22 16.40
CA PHE A 20 6.90 0.88 15.91
C PHE A 20 7.08 1.29 14.44
N ILE A 21 6.04 1.12 13.60
CA ILE A 21 6.06 1.54 12.19
C ILE A 21 6.19 3.06 12.08
N LEU A 22 5.43 3.79 12.90
CA LEU A 22 5.50 5.26 12.95
C LEU A 22 6.91 5.73 13.34
N ARG A 23 7.51 5.13 14.37
CA ARG A 23 8.86 5.46 14.83
C ARG A 23 9.90 5.20 13.74
N GLU A 24 9.79 4.09 13.03
CA GLU A 24 10.66 3.77 11.91
C GLU A 24 10.54 4.80 10.77
N MET A 25 9.30 5.13 10.36
CA MET A 25 9.06 6.16 9.33
C MET A 25 9.68 7.51 9.69
N LEU A 26 9.53 7.94 10.95
CA LEU A 26 10.11 9.19 11.44
C LEU A 26 11.65 9.15 11.41
N GLU A 27 12.26 8.04 11.83
CA GLU A 27 13.71 7.88 11.75
C GLU A 27 14.22 7.83 10.31
N MET A 28 13.47 7.22 9.39
CA MET A 28 13.81 7.24 7.96
C MET A 28 13.81 8.65 7.38
N GLU A 29 12.80 9.46 7.72
CA GLU A 29 12.80 10.89 7.36
C GLU A 29 13.99 11.63 7.97
N ARG A 30 14.32 11.38 9.24
CA ARG A 30 15.50 11.96 9.93
C ARG A 30 16.82 11.57 9.26
N LEU A 31 16.92 10.35 8.73
CA LEU A 31 18.07 9.85 7.98
C LEU A 31 18.14 10.38 6.54
N GLY A 32 17.16 11.19 6.12
CA GLY A 32 17.11 11.86 4.82
C GLY A 32 16.38 11.09 3.72
N TRP A 33 15.57 10.08 4.06
CA TRP A 33 14.70 9.40 3.10
C TRP A 33 13.37 10.13 2.94
N GLU A 34 12.85 10.13 1.71
CA GLU A 34 11.49 10.59 1.45
C GLU A 34 10.52 9.42 1.64
N VAL A 35 9.69 9.49 2.68
CA VAL A 35 8.76 8.43 3.06
C VAL A 35 7.40 8.65 2.41
N PHE A 36 6.89 7.61 1.74
CA PHE A 36 5.57 7.56 1.14
C PHE A 36 4.71 6.52 1.84
N LEU A 37 3.57 6.93 2.35
CA LEU A 37 2.68 6.07 3.12
C LEU A 37 1.56 5.51 2.25
N PHE A 38 1.42 4.19 2.20
CA PHE A 38 0.40 3.46 1.44
C PHE A 38 -0.38 2.48 2.35
N PRO A 39 -1.37 2.97 3.14
CA PRO A 39 -2.16 2.12 3.98
C PRO A 39 -3.27 1.43 3.18
N LEU A 40 -3.54 0.15 3.45
CA LEU A 40 -4.68 -0.54 2.85
C LEU A 40 -6.01 -0.04 3.41
N VAL A 41 -6.02 0.43 4.67
CA VAL A 41 -7.19 0.99 5.34
C VAL A 41 -6.78 2.21 6.16
N LEU A 42 -7.38 3.38 5.88
CA LEU A 42 -7.34 4.49 6.82
C LEU A 42 -8.33 4.26 7.96
N GLN A 43 -7.84 4.25 9.20
CA GLN A 43 -8.67 4.09 10.38
C GLN A 43 -9.06 5.43 10.98
N LYS A 44 -10.27 5.48 11.53
CA LYS A 44 -10.68 6.55 12.45
C LYS A 44 -10.49 6.03 13.87
N GLN A 45 -9.59 6.66 14.62
CA GLN A 45 -9.36 6.36 16.03
C GLN A 45 -9.68 7.61 16.86
N SER A 46 -10.22 7.42 18.07
CA SER A 46 -10.51 8.52 19.00
C SER A 46 -9.24 9.20 19.51
N VAL A 47 -8.14 8.45 19.58
CA VAL A 47 -6.82 8.94 19.98
C VAL A 47 -5.84 8.63 18.87
N VAL A 48 -5.14 9.66 18.39
CA VAL A 48 -4.11 9.56 17.33
C VAL A 48 -2.88 10.31 17.81
N HIS A 49 -1.71 9.68 17.66
CA HIS A 49 -0.44 10.34 17.98
C HIS A 49 -0.24 11.57 17.06
N PRO A 50 0.17 12.75 17.56
CA PRO A 50 0.33 13.94 16.72
C PRO A 50 1.24 13.72 15.51
N GLN A 51 2.32 12.95 15.68
CA GLN A 51 3.23 12.58 14.58
C GLN A 51 2.54 11.68 13.54
N ALA A 52 1.63 10.79 13.94
CA ALA A 52 0.87 9.99 12.98
C ALA A 52 -0.13 10.85 12.20
N ALA A 53 -0.74 11.84 12.87
CA ALA A 53 -1.64 12.78 12.23
C ALA A 53 -0.95 13.57 11.10
N ALA A 54 0.33 13.90 11.25
CA ALA A 54 1.12 14.56 10.21
C ALA A 54 1.30 13.74 8.92
N PHE A 55 1.20 12.40 9.00
CA PHE A 55 1.26 11.52 7.83
C PHE A 55 -0.09 11.32 7.14
N LEU A 56 -1.23 11.59 7.80
CA LEU A 56 -2.56 11.37 7.22
C LEU A 56 -2.79 12.16 5.92
N PRO A 57 -2.43 13.45 5.80
CA PRO A 57 -2.59 14.18 4.54
C PRO A 57 -1.69 13.66 3.41
N ARG A 58 -0.61 12.96 3.75
CA ARG A 58 0.38 12.41 2.81
C ARG A 58 0.07 10.95 2.42
N ALA A 59 -0.85 10.31 3.14
CA ALA A 59 -1.22 8.92 2.92
C ALA A 59 -1.88 8.74 1.54
N GLN A 60 -1.31 7.84 0.75
CA GLN A 60 -1.81 7.45 -0.57
C GLN A 60 -2.90 6.38 -0.41
N ASP A 61 -3.96 6.68 0.35
CA ASP A 61 -5.14 5.82 0.40
C ASP A 61 -6.04 6.07 -0.81
N VAL A 62 -6.72 5.00 -1.22
CA VAL A 62 -7.66 5.06 -2.34
C VAL A 62 -8.81 4.09 -2.11
N ARG A 63 -10.01 4.54 -2.48
CA ARG A 63 -11.20 3.67 -2.53
C ARG A 63 -11.10 2.74 -3.73
N LEU A 64 -11.50 1.48 -3.54
CA LEU A 64 -11.47 0.44 -4.56
C LEU A 64 -12.17 0.88 -5.87
N PHE A 65 -13.38 1.42 -5.77
CA PHE A 65 -14.18 1.86 -6.91
C PHE A 65 -13.91 3.31 -7.34
N SER A 66 -12.75 3.86 -7.02
CA SER A 66 -12.37 5.18 -7.54
C SER A 66 -11.95 5.11 -9.01
N GLY A 67 -12.23 6.17 -9.77
CA GLY A 67 -11.76 6.27 -11.16
C GLY A 67 -10.23 6.16 -11.30
N ARG A 68 -9.47 6.51 -10.26
CA ARG A 68 -8.01 6.35 -10.22
C ARG A 68 -7.58 4.88 -10.20
N VAL A 69 -8.23 4.05 -9.37
CA VAL A 69 -7.96 2.60 -9.30
C VAL A 69 -8.41 1.92 -10.58
N LEU A 70 -9.62 2.23 -11.06
CA LEU A 70 -10.13 1.67 -12.30
C LEU A 70 -9.20 1.98 -13.47
N ARG A 71 -8.80 3.25 -13.63
CA ARG A 71 -7.86 3.66 -14.68
C ARG A 71 -6.51 2.96 -14.57
N ALA A 72 -5.97 2.79 -13.36
CA ALA A 72 -4.71 2.08 -13.17
C ALA A 72 -4.81 0.61 -13.58
N ASN A 73 -5.90 -0.07 -13.21
CA ASN A 73 -6.14 -1.46 -13.56
C ASN A 73 -6.37 -1.65 -15.06
N LEU A 74 -7.20 -0.82 -15.69
CA LEU A 74 -7.40 -0.86 -17.13
C LEU A 74 -6.10 -0.56 -17.89
N ALA A 75 -5.36 0.46 -17.46
CA ALA A 75 -4.08 0.78 -18.09
C ALA A 75 -3.10 -0.39 -18.03
N GLU A 76 -2.96 -1.08 -16.88
CA GLU A 76 -2.04 -2.21 -16.77
C GLU A 76 -2.57 -3.46 -17.50
N LEU A 77 -3.88 -3.70 -17.49
CA LEU A 77 -4.53 -4.77 -18.25
C LEU A 77 -4.28 -4.61 -19.76
N PHE A 78 -4.40 -3.41 -20.31
CA PHE A 78 -4.15 -3.18 -21.75
C PHE A 78 -2.67 -3.07 -22.09
N ARG A 79 -1.82 -2.57 -21.18
CA ARG A 79 -0.38 -2.43 -21.42
C ARG A 79 0.36 -3.77 -21.32
N ARG A 80 -0.02 -4.62 -20.35
CA ARG A 80 0.65 -5.89 -20.05
C ARG A 80 -0.38 -6.96 -19.63
N PRO A 81 -1.27 -7.38 -20.54
CA PRO A 81 -2.37 -8.30 -20.21
C PRO A 81 -1.88 -9.61 -19.60
N GLY A 82 -0.81 -10.20 -20.15
CA GLY A 82 -0.23 -11.45 -19.64
C GLY A 82 0.20 -11.34 -18.19
N LEU A 83 0.96 -10.28 -17.83
CA LEU A 83 1.43 -10.06 -16.46
C LEU A 83 0.28 -9.75 -15.51
N TYR A 84 -0.69 -8.94 -15.95
CA TYR A 84 -1.86 -8.61 -15.14
C TYR A 84 -2.67 -9.86 -14.80
N LEU A 85 -3.03 -10.66 -15.81
CA LEU A 85 -3.82 -11.87 -15.64
C LEU A 85 -3.06 -12.95 -14.88
N SER A 86 -1.76 -13.13 -15.14
CA SER A 86 -0.94 -14.10 -14.39
C SER A 86 -0.83 -13.72 -12.92
N THR A 87 -0.67 -12.43 -12.61
CA THR A 87 -0.59 -11.95 -11.21
C THR A 87 -1.94 -12.09 -10.52
N ALA A 88 -3.04 -11.73 -11.19
CA ALA A 88 -4.39 -11.93 -10.66
C ALA A 88 -4.67 -13.43 -10.40
N ALA A 89 -4.34 -14.31 -11.35
CA ALA A 89 -4.50 -15.75 -11.20
C ALA A 89 -3.65 -16.30 -10.04
N ARG A 90 -2.39 -15.84 -9.90
CA ARG A 90 -1.51 -16.20 -8.79
C ARG A 90 -2.11 -15.82 -7.44
N VAL A 91 -2.61 -14.59 -7.32
CA VAL A 91 -3.25 -14.08 -6.10
C VAL A 91 -4.46 -14.92 -5.72
N LEU A 92 -5.32 -15.26 -6.70
CA LEU A 92 -6.50 -16.10 -6.45
C LEU A 92 -6.11 -17.54 -6.09
N TRP A 93 -5.13 -18.11 -6.78
CA TRP A 93 -4.68 -19.48 -6.55
C TRP A 93 -4.05 -19.68 -5.17
N GLU A 94 -3.19 -18.76 -4.75
CA GLU A 94 -2.51 -18.84 -3.44
C GLU A 94 -3.48 -18.62 -2.27
N ASN A 95 -4.57 -17.88 -2.48
CA ASN A 95 -5.55 -17.59 -1.42
C ASN A 95 -6.80 -18.49 -1.46
N ARG A 96 -6.88 -19.44 -2.41
CA ARG A 96 -8.08 -20.30 -2.62
C ARG A 96 -8.49 -21.13 -1.40
N SER A 97 -7.53 -21.47 -0.54
CA SER A 97 -7.76 -22.32 0.64
C SER A 97 -8.51 -21.60 1.77
N SER A 98 -8.64 -20.28 1.71
CA SER A 98 -9.40 -19.51 2.71
C SER A 98 -10.32 -18.50 2.04
N PRO A 99 -11.65 -18.74 2.02
CA PRO A 99 -12.61 -17.85 1.39
C PRO A 99 -12.54 -16.40 1.89
N LYS A 100 -12.26 -16.23 3.19
CA LYS A 100 -12.14 -14.91 3.82
C LYS A 100 -10.91 -14.13 3.32
N PHE A 101 -9.78 -14.81 3.13
CA PHE A 101 -8.58 -14.18 2.58
C PHE A 101 -8.75 -13.92 1.08
N LEU A 102 -9.32 -14.87 0.34
CA LEU A 102 -9.61 -14.72 -1.08
C LEU A 102 -10.43 -13.46 -1.39
N LEU A 103 -11.53 -13.24 -0.65
CA LEU A 103 -12.35 -12.04 -0.80
C LEU A 103 -11.56 -10.75 -0.55
N ARG A 104 -10.67 -10.75 0.44
CA ARG A 104 -9.82 -9.58 0.74
C ARG A 104 -8.75 -9.38 -0.34
N SER A 105 -8.16 -10.46 -0.86
CA SER A 105 -7.19 -10.40 -1.96
C SER A 105 -7.80 -9.78 -3.22
N CYS A 106 -9.06 -10.05 -3.53
CA CYS A 106 -9.78 -9.39 -4.62
C CYS A 106 -9.93 -7.88 -4.43
N VAL A 107 -9.99 -7.39 -3.18
CA VAL A 107 -10.04 -5.96 -2.86
C VAL A 107 -8.64 -5.33 -2.84
N VAL A 108 -7.64 -6.05 -2.33
CA VAL A 108 -6.27 -5.57 -2.22
C VAL A 108 -5.60 -5.49 -3.59
N PHE A 109 -5.77 -6.49 -4.44
CA PHE A 109 -5.09 -6.56 -5.74
C PHE A 109 -5.30 -5.31 -6.62
N PRO A 110 -6.53 -4.81 -6.85
CA PRO A 110 -6.70 -3.58 -7.63
C PRO A 110 -6.08 -2.35 -6.98
N LYS A 111 -6.08 -2.26 -5.63
CA LYS A 111 -5.38 -1.20 -4.90
C LYS A 111 -3.87 -1.31 -5.10
N SER A 112 -3.31 -2.52 -5.05
CA SER A 112 -1.89 -2.80 -5.30
C SER A 112 -1.45 -2.38 -6.69
N VAL A 113 -2.26 -2.63 -7.73
CA VAL A 113 -1.97 -2.14 -9.10
C VAL A 113 -1.89 -0.62 -9.14
N PHE A 114 -2.83 0.07 -8.50
CA PHE A 114 -2.76 1.53 -8.36
C PHE A 114 -1.51 1.99 -7.60
N MET A 115 -1.18 1.33 -6.49
CA MET A 115 -0.02 1.63 -5.65
C MET A 115 1.27 1.46 -6.44
N ALA A 116 1.44 0.35 -7.18
CA ALA A 116 2.58 0.11 -8.04
C ALA A 116 2.74 1.22 -9.09
N GLN A 117 1.65 1.66 -9.72
CA GLN A 117 1.68 2.76 -10.68
C GLN A 117 2.03 4.11 -10.00
N ALA A 118 1.58 4.35 -8.78
CA ALA A 118 1.92 5.54 -8.01
C ALA A 118 3.40 5.53 -7.60
N MET A 119 3.91 4.39 -7.14
CA MET A 119 5.33 4.19 -6.79
C MET A 119 6.24 4.40 -8.01
N GLN A 120 5.90 3.84 -9.16
CA GLN A 120 6.65 4.03 -10.41
C GLN A 120 6.72 5.51 -10.82
N ARG A 121 5.58 6.23 -10.77
CA ARG A 121 5.53 7.67 -11.08
C ARG A 121 6.31 8.52 -10.08
N ALA A 122 6.30 8.13 -8.81
CA ALA A 122 7.08 8.77 -7.77
C ALA A 122 8.55 8.32 -7.77
N GLY A 123 9.00 7.47 -8.69
CA GLY A 123 10.39 6.99 -8.72
C GLY A 123 10.81 6.21 -7.46
N ILE A 124 9.84 5.63 -6.73
CA ILE A 124 10.11 4.81 -5.56
C ILE A 124 10.67 3.46 -6.02
N ARG A 125 11.81 3.08 -5.46
CA ARG A 125 12.49 1.81 -5.78
C ARG A 125 12.56 0.85 -4.59
N HIS A 126 12.15 1.29 -3.40
CA HIS A 126 12.22 0.51 -2.17
C HIS A 126 10.84 0.47 -1.51
N VAL A 127 10.37 -0.73 -1.19
CA VAL A 127 9.05 -0.97 -0.58
C VAL A 127 9.25 -1.73 0.72
N HIS A 128 8.78 -1.16 1.82
CA HIS A 128 8.74 -1.76 3.14
C HIS A 128 7.29 -2.16 3.44
N ALA A 129 7.00 -3.46 3.35
CA ALA A 129 5.70 -4.02 3.66
C ALA A 129 5.67 -4.52 5.12
N HIS A 130 4.83 -3.90 5.94
CA HIS A 130 4.70 -4.26 7.36
C HIS A 130 3.71 -5.40 7.58
N CYS A 131 4.17 -6.41 8.31
CA CYS A 131 3.45 -7.64 8.66
C CYS A 131 3.17 -8.54 7.44
N ALA A 132 3.47 -9.84 7.58
CA ALA A 132 3.34 -10.86 6.54
C ALA A 132 1.88 -11.30 6.29
N THR A 133 0.99 -10.34 6.00
CA THR A 133 -0.41 -10.61 5.62
C THR A 133 -0.77 -9.86 4.34
N HIS A 134 -1.78 -9.00 4.35
CA HIS A 134 -2.24 -8.24 3.19
C HIS A 134 -1.20 -7.23 2.66
N PRO A 135 -0.33 -6.62 3.49
CA PRO A 135 0.75 -5.76 3.00
C PRO A 135 1.81 -6.51 2.19
N ALA A 136 2.07 -7.78 2.50
CA ALA A 136 3.01 -8.61 1.74
C ALA A 136 2.41 -9.12 0.42
N LEU A 137 1.08 -9.22 0.33
CA LEU A 137 0.38 -9.48 -0.93
C LEU A 137 0.43 -8.26 -1.88
N ALA A 138 0.49 -7.06 -1.32
CA ALA A 138 0.30 -5.81 -2.03
C ALA A 138 1.58 -5.26 -2.68
#